data_AF-A0A9X3WX71-F1
#
_entry.id   AF-A0A9X3WX71-F1
#
_cell.length_a   1.000
_cell.length_b   1.000
_cell.length_c   1.000
_cell.angle_alpha   90.00
_cell.angle_beta   90.00
_cell.angle_gamma   90.00
#
_symmetry.space_group_name_H-M   'P 1'
#
loop_
_entity.id
_entity.type
_entity.pdbx_description
1 polymer ?
#
loop_
_entity_poly.entity_id
_entity_poly.type
_entity_poly.pdbx_seq_one_letter_code
_entity_poly.pdbx_strand_id
1 'polypeptide(L)'
;MKETKVQSPHRRGQPPAFGWLLVALAFLAMAGLAGACNLIVEGATDQCTTDADCSKFGNGSVCQEGVCVLPGGSSSSSGSGGSGGGEACFSGEPTNDEQYLNKCTDATCVDFDNCARLGLCNGAALPPLVEPTPVP
;
A
#
# COMPACT_ATOMS: atom_id res chain seq x y z
N MET A 1 80.85 37.70 -3.99
CA MET A 1 80.63 36.25 -4.15
C MET A 1 79.22 35.98 -3.66
N LYS A 2 78.25 35.87 -4.58
CA LYS A 2 76.84 35.64 -4.29
C LYS A 2 76.46 34.36 -5.03
N GLU A 3 76.27 33.26 -4.30
CA GLU A 3 75.77 32.02 -4.88
C GLU A 3 74.25 32.00 -4.78
N THR A 4 73.62 31.99 -5.95
CA THR A 4 72.18 31.95 -6.18
C THR A 4 71.68 30.51 -5.98
N LYS A 5 70.92 30.26 -4.91
CA LYS A 5 70.25 28.97 -4.70
C LYS A 5 68.96 28.93 -5.53
N VAL A 6 68.98 28.16 -6.62
CA VAL A 6 67.82 27.87 -7.47
C VAL A 6 66.81 27.02 -6.69
N GLN A 7 65.59 27.52 -6.53
CA GLN A 7 64.50 26.84 -5.83
C GLN A 7 63.65 26.07 -6.86
N SER A 8 63.58 24.73 -6.72
CA SER A 8 62.80 23.84 -7.60
C SER A 8 61.28 24.03 -7.42
N PRO A 9 60.47 23.85 -8.48
CA PRO A 9 59.03 24.01 -8.40
C PRO A 9 58.35 22.80 -7.72
N HIS A 10 57.53 23.07 -6.72
CA HIS A 10 56.60 22.10 -6.14
C HIS A 10 55.64 21.56 -7.21
N ARG A 11 55.72 20.26 -7.53
CA ARG A 11 54.66 19.53 -8.23
C ARG A 11 53.39 19.58 -7.38
N ARG A 12 52.34 20.26 -7.85
CA ARG A 12 50.98 20.11 -7.32
C ARG A 12 50.45 18.75 -7.80
N GLY A 13 50.25 17.81 -6.87
CA GLY A 13 49.62 16.53 -7.17
C GLY A 13 48.17 16.75 -7.61
N GLN A 14 47.84 16.35 -8.83
CA GLN A 14 46.46 16.16 -9.27
C GLN A 14 45.84 15.00 -8.46
N PRO A 15 44.61 15.11 -7.92
CA PRO A 15 43.93 13.97 -7.34
C PRO A 15 43.57 12.96 -8.45
N PRO A 16 43.68 11.64 -8.19
CA PRO A 16 43.39 10.63 -9.19
C PRO A 16 41.91 10.65 -9.58
N ALA A 17 41.63 10.84 -10.88
CA ALA A 17 40.29 10.85 -11.47
C ALA A 17 39.45 9.59 -11.18
N PHE A 18 40.10 8.48 -10.79
CA PHE A 18 39.43 7.23 -10.41
C PHE A 18 38.62 7.32 -9.11
N GLY A 19 39.01 8.17 -8.15
CA GLY A 19 38.29 8.31 -6.89
C GLY A 19 36.93 8.98 -7.07
N TRP A 20 36.85 9.96 -7.95
CA TRP A 20 35.62 10.70 -8.24
C TRP A 20 34.58 9.86 -8.98
N LEU A 21 35.02 8.93 -9.84
CA LEU A 21 34.11 8.01 -10.54
C LEU A 21 33.41 7.05 -9.56
N LEU A 22 34.15 6.51 -8.59
CA LEU A 22 33.61 5.61 -7.57
C LEU A 22 32.67 6.34 -6.60
N VAL A 23 32.99 7.58 -6.24
CA VAL A 23 32.10 8.43 -5.43
C VAL A 23 30.83 8.77 -6.19
N ALA A 24 30.91 9.14 -7.47
CA ALA A 24 29.75 9.42 -8.30
C ALA A 24 28.83 8.19 -8.46
N LEU A 25 29.40 7.00 -8.66
CA LEU A 25 28.64 5.75 -8.74
C LEU A 25 27.96 5.40 -7.40
N ALA A 26 28.62 5.63 -6.26
CA ALA A 26 28.04 5.41 -4.94
C ALA A 26 26.86 6.36 -4.68
N PHE A 27 26.99 7.64 -5.05
CA PHE A 27 25.88 8.61 -4.94
C PHE A 27 24.70 8.24 -5.84
N LEU A 28 24.95 7.78 -7.08
CA LEU A 28 23.89 7.35 -7.99
C LEU A 28 23.13 6.12 -7.47
N ALA A 29 23.86 5.14 -6.91
CA ALA A 29 23.26 3.95 -6.30
C ALA A 29 22.42 4.29 -5.05
N MET A 30 22.89 5.24 -4.23
CA MET A 30 22.17 5.68 -3.02
C MET A 30 20.91 6.48 -3.37
N ALA A 31 20.93 7.27 -4.45
CA ALA A 31 19.75 7.98 -4.94
C ALA A 31 18.67 7.05 -5.52
N GLY A 32 19.06 5.93 -6.16
CA GLY A 32 18.13 4.91 -6.65
C GLY A 32 17.38 4.17 -5.53
N LEU A 33 18.01 3.97 -4.37
CA LEU A 33 17.40 3.32 -3.21
C LEU A 33 16.40 4.20 -2.46
N ALA A 34 16.55 5.53 -2.52
CA ALA A 34 15.64 6.48 -1.88
C ALA A 34 14.37 6.80 -2.71
N GLY A 35 14.36 6.46 -4.00
CA GLY A 35 13.26 6.75 -4.93
C GLY A 35 12.26 5.60 -5.15
N ALA A 36 12.43 4.45 -4.49
CA ALA A 36 11.52 3.31 -4.61
C ALA A 36 10.25 3.41 -3.75
N CYS A 37 9.91 4.60 -3.26
CA CYS A 37 8.68 4.86 -2.53
C CYS A 37 7.50 4.91 -3.52
N ASN A 38 6.99 3.72 -3.84
CA ASN A 38 5.62 3.40 -4.31
C ASN A 38 5.02 4.33 -5.39
N LEU A 39 5.32 4.05 -6.66
CA LEU A 39 4.41 4.41 -7.74
C LEU A 39 3.19 3.46 -7.69
N ILE A 40 2.13 3.87 -6.98
CA ILE A 40 0.80 3.27 -7.18
C ILE A 40 0.27 3.85 -8.49
N VAL A 41 0.39 3.09 -9.57
CA VAL A 41 -0.33 3.39 -10.80
C VAL A 41 -1.78 3.01 -10.55
N GLU A 42 -2.62 4.01 -10.26
CA GLU A 42 -4.06 3.85 -10.15
C GLU A 42 -4.63 3.66 -11.57
N GLY A 43 -4.54 2.42 -12.06
CA GLY A 43 -5.05 2.03 -13.36
C GLY A 43 -6.55 1.79 -13.28
N ALA A 44 -7.33 2.87 -13.44
CA ALA A 44 -8.80 2.91 -13.45
C ALA A 44 -9.46 2.43 -12.14
N THR A 45 -10.46 3.19 -11.68
CA THR A 45 -11.25 2.87 -10.48
C THR A 45 -12.01 1.56 -10.63
N ASP A 46 -12.26 1.13 -11.86
CA ASP A 46 -12.98 -0.10 -12.21
C ASP A 46 -12.03 -1.13 -12.85
N GLN A 47 -12.02 -2.34 -12.32
CA GLN A 47 -11.28 -3.51 -12.82
C GLN A 47 -11.96 -4.17 -14.03
N CYS A 48 -13.25 -3.88 -14.26
CA CYS A 48 -14.03 -4.40 -15.37
C CYS A 48 -15.17 -3.46 -15.76
N THR A 49 -15.63 -3.57 -16.99
CA THR A 49 -16.89 -2.97 -17.49
C THR A 49 -17.89 -4.03 -17.91
N THR A 50 -17.40 -5.22 -18.26
CA THR A 50 -18.19 -6.37 -18.70
C THR A 50 -17.62 -7.66 -18.11
N ASP A 51 -18.45 -8.71 -18.04
CA ASP A 51 -18.01 -10.03 -17.54
C ASP A 51 -16.83 -10.61 -18.34
N ALA A 52 -16.70 -10.24 -19.60
CA ALA A 52 -15.58 -10.67 -20.45
C ALA A 52 -14.22 -10.18 -19.92
N ASP A 53 -14.19 -9.01 -19.29
CA ASP A 53 -12.98 -8.43 -18.69
C ASP A 53 -12.48 -9.27 -17.51
N CYS A 54 -13.38 -10.03 -16.89
CA CYS A 54 -13.10 -10.87 -15.74
C CYS A 54 -12.57 -12.26 -16.10
N SER A 55 -12.65 -12.67 -17.36
CA SER A 55 -12.21 -13.99 -17.83
C SER A 55 -10.79 -14.38 -17.39
N LYS A 56 -9.89 -13.40 -17.19
CA LYS A 56 -8.52 -13.59 -16.70
C LYS A 56 -8.42 -14.04 -15.23
N PHE A 57 -9.45 -13.80 -14.42
CA PHE A 57 -9.47 -14.10 -12.98
C PHE A 57 -10.07 -15.47 -12.65
N GLY A 58 -10.58 -16.20 -13.65
CA GLY A 58 -11.11 -17.55 -13.50
C GLY A 58 -12.43 -17.74 -14.22
N ASN A 59 -12.70 -18.99 -14.59
CA ASN A 59 -13.96 -19.38 -15.22
C ASN A 59 -15.14 -19.07 -14.29
N GLY A 60 -16.07 -18.26 -14.78
CA GLY A 60 -17.30 -17.91 -14.06
C GLY A 60 -17.24 -16.60 -13.26
N SER A 61 -16.12 -15.87 -13.27
CA SER A 61 -16.08 -14.52 -12.69
C SER A 61 -16.95 -13.54 -13.49
N VAL A 62 -17.66 -12.67 -12.78
CA VAL A 62 -18.60 -11.69 -13.34
C VAL A 62 -18.21 -10.28 -12.89
N CYS A 63 -18.55 -9.28 -13.69
CA CYS A 63 -18.31 -7.89 -13.37
C CYS A 63 -19.47 -7.33 -12.55
N GLN A 64 -19.20 -7.00 -11.29
CA GLN A 64 -20.18 -6.41 -10.38
C GLN A 64 -19.62 -5.11 -9.82
N GLU A 65 -20.31 -4.00 -10.08
CA GLU A 65 -19.93 -2.66 -9.61
C GLU A 65 -18.47 -2.27 -9.96
N GLY A 66 -18.02 -2.64 -11.17
CA GLY A 66 -16.67 -2.34 -11.63
C GLY A 66 -15.59 -3.30 -11.11
N VAL A 67 -15.95 -4.35 -10.35
CA VAL A 67 -15.01 -5.32 -9.79
C VAL A 67 -15.35 -6.74 -10.26
N CYS A 68 -14.31 -7.53 -10.56
CA CYS A 68 -14.48 -8.94 -10.90
C CYS A 68 -14.69 -9.77 -9.64
N VAL A 69 -15.87 -10.38 -9.52
CA VAL A 69 -16.24 -11.24 -8.39
C VAL A 69 -16.45 -12.67 -8.89
N LEU A 70 -16.05 -13.67 -8.10
CA LEU A 70 -16.47 -15.04 -8.36
C LEU A 70 -17.86 -15.25 -7.72
N PRO A 71 -18.86 -15.78 -8.43
CA PRO A 71 -20.12 -16.18 -7.81
C PRO A 71 -19.82 -17.28 -6.77
N GLY A 72 -19.97 -16.94 -5.49
CA GLY A 72 -19.64 -17.79 -4.34
C GLY A 72 -18.30 -17.49 -3.65
N GLY A 73 -17.46 -16.63 -4.24
CA GLY A 73 -16.28 -16.06 -3.60
C GLY A 73 -16.60 -14.65 -3.14
N SER A 74 -16.86 -14.48 -1.84
CA SER A 74 -17.06 -13.16 -1.22
C SER A 74 -15.79 -12.31 -1.30
N SER A 75 -15.51 -11.74 -2.47
CA SER A 75 -14.67 -10.55 -2.61
C SER A 75 -15.51 -9.33 -2.25
N SER A 76 -16.01 -9.29 -1.01
CA SER A 76 -16.46 -8.05 -0.39
C SER A 76 -15.23 -7.29 0.06
N SER A 77 -14.63 -6.54 -0.87
CA SER A 77 -13.71 -5.44 -0.55
C SER A 77 -14.50 -4.24 -0.01
N SER A 78 -15.35 -4.48 0.97
CA SER A 78 -16.07 -3.47 1.73
C SER A 78 -16.03 -3.93 3.18
N GLY A 79 -15.38 -3.12 4.02
CA GLY A 79 -15.33 -3.30 5.47
C GLY A 79 -16.69 -3.09 6.11
N SER A 80 -17.65 -3.96 5.77
CA SER A 80 -18.95 -4.06 6.39
C SER A 80 -18.96 -5.37 7.16
N GLY A 81 -18.95 -5.29 8.48
CA GLY A 81 -19.14 -6.41 9.40
C GLY A 81 -20.55 -6.99 9.29
N GLY A 82 -20.90 -7.53 8.13
CA GLY A 82 -22.15 -8.22 7.86
C GLY A 82 -21.98 -9.73 8.05
N SER A 83 -22.95 -10.33 8.75
CA SER A 83 -23.16 -11.78 8.90
C SER A 83 -23.33 -12.46 7.54
N GLY A 84 -22.23 -12.68 6.81
CA GLY A 84 -22.24 -13.24 5.46
C GLY A 84 -21.23 -14.35 5.23
N GLY A 85 -20.67 -14.95 6.30
CA GLY A 85 -19.73 -16.07 6.22
C GLY A 85 -20.41 -17.42 5.94
N GLY A 86 -21.43 -17.44 5.09
CA GLY A 86 -22.35 -18.58 5.00
C GLY A 86 -21.76 -19.86 4.41
N GLU A 87 -20.75 -19.78 3.54
CA GLU A 87 -20.45 -20.94 2.67
C GLU A 87 -18.96 -21.28 2.48
N ALA A 88 -18.04 -20.73 3.30
CA ALA A 88 -16.60 -20.99 3.16
C ALA A 88 -15.82 -21.27 4.47
N CYS A 89 -16.48 -21.47 5.61
CA CYS A 89 -15.82 -21.69 6.90
C CYS A 89 -15.85 -23.17 7.36
N PHE A 90 -14.86 -23.56 8.15
CA PHE A 90 -14.71 -24.91 8.70
C PHE A 90 -15.62 -25.11 9.93
N SER A 91 -16.44 -26.16 9.94
CA SER A 91 -17.43 -26.41 11.01
C SER A 91 -17.00 -27.43 12.07
N GLY A 92 -15.98 -28.25 11.81
CA GLY A 92 -15.49 -29.30 12.73
C GLY A 92 -14.52 -28.80 13.80
N GLU A 93 -14.06 -29.67 14.70
CA GLU A 93 -13.00 -29.32 15.66
C GLU A 93 -11.67 -29.10 14.91
N PRO A 94 -10.99 -27.96 15.06
CA PRO A 94 -9.74 -27.70 14.35
C PRO A 94 -8.61 -28.63 14.78
N THR A 95 -7.96 -29.27 13.82
CA THR A 95 -6.77 -30.12 14.05
C THR A 95 -5.50 -29.57 13.43
N ASN A 96 -5.60 -28.48 12.67
CA ASN A 96 -4.49 -27.75 12.08
C ASN A 96 -4.80 -26.25 11.98
N ASP A 97 -3.79 -25.46 11.62
CA ASP A 97 -3.87 -23.99 11.62
C ASP A 97 -4.86 -23.46 10.57
N GLU A 98 -4.93 -24.07 9.40
CA GLU A 98 -5.87 -23.69 8.34
C GLU A 98 -7.32 -23.85 8.82
N GLN A 99 -7.62 -24.93 9.52
CA GLN A 99 -8.94 -25.19 10.11
C GLN A 99 -9.25 -24.23 11.26
N TYR A 100 -8.25 -23.88 12.07
CA TYR A 100 -8.43 -22.96 13.20
C TYR A 100 -8.75 -21.54 12.70
N LEU A 101 -7.98 -21.06 11.72
CA LEU A 101 -8.14 -19.71 11.16
C LEU A 101 -9.43 -19.53 10.38
N ASN A 102 -9.94 -20.61 9.77
CA ASN A 102 -11.16 -20.58 8.98
C ASN A 102 -12.38 -21.16 9.72
N LYS A 103 -12.29 -21.40 11.04
CA LYS A 103 -13.40 -21.97 11.82
C LYS A 103 -14.62 -21.04 11.77
N CYS A 104 -15.79 -21.61 11.48
CA CYS A 104 -17.05 -20.88 11.57
C CYS A 104 -17.27 -20.37 12.99
N THR A 105 -17.59 -19.08 13.10
CA THR A 105 -18.05 -18.48 14.35
C THR A 105 -19.56 -18.53 14.45
N ASP A 106 -20.07 -18.77 15.64
CA ASP A 106 -21.47 -18.59 16.05
C ASP A 106 -21.72 -17.17 16.61
N ALA A 107 -20.74 -16.28 16.50
CA ALA A 107 -20.89 -14.89 16.91
C ALA A 107 -22.02 -14.21 16.13
N THR A 108 -22.86 -13.50 16.87
CA THR A 108 -23.88 -12.63 16.27
C THR A 108 -23.23 -11.30 15.91
N CYS A 109 -23.30 -10.89 14.64
CA CYS A 109 -22.96 -9.52 14.29
C CYS A 109 -23.98 -8.57 14.93
N VAL A 110 -23.47 -7.59 15.66
CA VAL A 110 -24.25 -6.50 16.22
C VAL A 110 -23.84 -5.22 15.51
N ASP A 111 -24.82 -4.45 15.06
CA ASP A 111 -24.54 -3.16 14.44
C ASP A 111 -23.86 -2.24 15.47
N PHE A 112 -22.79 -1.58 15.04
CA PHE A 112 -22.14 -0.60 15.89
C PHE A 112 -22.95 0.70 15.88
N ASP A 113 -23.58 1.02 17.01
CA ASP A 113 -24.41 2.21 17.18
C ASP A 113 -23.57 3.50 17.31
N ASN A 114 -23.01 3.93 16.19
CA ASN A 114 -22.28 5.19 16.07
C ASN A 114 -23.18 6.37 16.44
N CYS A 115 -24.45 6.36 16.02
CA CYS A 115 -25.29 7.53 16.25
C CYS A 115 -25.57 7.74 17.75
N ALA A 116 -25.83 6.68 18.53
CA ALA A 116 -26.12 6.86 19.95
C ALA A 116 -24.86 7.19 20.73
N ARG A 117 -23.74 6.56 20.38
CA ARG A 117 -22.44 6.83 21.01
C ARG A 117 -21.93 8.24 20.75
N LEU A 118 -22.18 8.77 19.55
CA LEU A 118 -21.81 10.14 19.17
C LEU A 118 -22.91 11.16 19.53
N GLY A 119 -24.08 10.72 20.03
CA GLY A 119 -25.21 11.60 20.34
C GLY A 119 -25.86 12.24 19.11
N LEU A 120 -25.72 11.63 17.93
CA LEU A 120 -26.14 12.18 16.63
C LEU A 120 -27.49 11.65 16.12
N CYS A 121 -28.14 10.70 16.83
CA CYS A 121 -29.40 10.09 16.35
C CYS A 121 -30.58 11.08 16.21
N ASN A 122 -30.47 12.30 16.74
CA ASN A 122 -31.50 13.35 16.63
C ASN A 122 -31.28 14.28 15.41
N GLY A 123 -30.52 13.84 14.41
CA GLY A 123 -30.20 14.66 13.22
C GLY A 123 -29.16 15.76 13.49
N ALA A 124 -28.37 15.62 14.56
CA ALA A 124 -27.24 16.50 14.79
C ALA A 124 -26.17 16.26 13.71
N ALA A 125 -25.69 17.33 13.09
CA ALA A 125 -24.62 17.24 12.12
C ALA A 125 -23.29 16.89 12.82
N LEU A 126 -22.43 16.14 12.12
CA LEU A 126 -21.04 16.00 12.53
C LEU A 126 -20.39 17.40 12.62
N PRO A 127 -19.48 17.62 13.58
CA PRO A 127 -18.65 18.82 13.58
C PRO A 127 -17.96 18.99 12.22
N PRO A 128 -17.76 20.22 11.74
CA PRO A 128 -17.01 20.45 10.50
C PRO A 128 -15.62 19.86 10.63
N LEU A 129 -15.10 19.28 9.55
CA LEU A 129 -13.71 18.84 9.52
C LEU A 129 -12.81 20.04 9.80
N VAL A 130 -11.82 19.84 10.67
CA VAL A 130 -10.78 20.84 10.89
C VAL A 130 -9.97 20.94 9.60
N GLU A 131 -10.07 22.06 8.90
CA GLU A 131 -9.23 22.30 7.74
C GLU A 131 -7.75 22.36 8.18
N PRO A 132 -6.83 21.71 7.46
CA PRO A 132 -5.42 21.80 7.77
C PRO A 132 -4.97 23.27 7.66
N THR A 133 -4.31 23.78 8.69
CA THR A 133 -3.73 25.12 8.64
C THR A 133 -2.73 25.21 7.49
N PRO A 134 -2.77 26.27 6.66
CA PRO A 134 -1.77 26.44 5.60
C PRO A 134 -0.37 26.44 6.22
N VAL A 135 0.50 25.58 5.70
CA VAL A 135 1.91 25.52 6.08
C VAL A 135 2.58 26.79 5.54
N PRO A 136 3.34 27.55 6.36
CA PRO A 136 4.00 28.79 5.94
C PRO A 136 5.09 28.58 4.90
#